data_AF-A0A347UD08-F1
#
_entry.id   AF-A0A347UD08-F1
#
_cell.length_a   1.000
_cell.length_b   1.000
_cell.length_c   1.000
_cell.angle_alpha   90.00
_cell.angle_beta   90.00
_cell.angle_gamma   90.00
#
_symmetry.space_group_name_H-M   'P 1'
#
loop_
_entity.id
_entity.type
_entity.pdbx_description
1 polymer ?
#
loop_
_entity_poly.entity_id
_entity_poly.type
_entity_poly.pdbx_seq_one_letter_code
_entity_poly.pdbx_strand_id
1 'polypeptide(L)'
;MHRILIVFALTAAIMLFIFNSADWYANKSALPRFCEKPAQTVAIVEEILTSPTPGEGKERRPYIIAAKLIFLVPREEDEPMPDYMTRLRSRISQSCGVAF
;
A
#
# COMPACT_ATOMS: atom_id res chain seq x y z
N MET A 1 32.29 -4.29 -26.81
CA MET A 1 30.82 -4.06 -26.77
C MET A 1 30.04 -5.25 -26.20
N HIS A 2 30.30 -6.49 -26.62
CA HIS A 2 29.56 -7.67 -26.11
C HIS A 2 29.65 -7.89 -24.60
N ARG A 3 30.84 -7.75 -23.99
CA ARG A 3 31.01 -7.80 -22.52
C ARG A 3 30.20 -6.74 -21.78
N ILE A 4 30.09 -5.54 -22.33
CA ILE A 4 29.33 -4.43 -21.72
C ILE A 4 27.83 -4.73 -21.81
N LEU A 5 27.36 -5.24 -22.95
CA LEU A 5 25.97 -5.68 -23.12
C LEU A 5 25.58 -6.80 -22.16
N ILE A 6 26.47 -7.78 -21.93
CA ILE A 6 26.22 -8.86 -20.98
C ILE A 6 26.09 -8.32 -19.55
N VAL A 7 27.00 -7.44 -19.12
CA VAL A 7 26.94 -6.85 -17.78
C VAL A 7 25.67 -6.02 -17.62
N PHE A 8 25.31 -5.20 -18.62
CA PHE A 8 24.09 -4.40 -18.60
C PHE A 8 22.82 -5.26 -18.53
N ALA A 9 22.74 -6.34 -19.31
CA ALA A 9 21.61 -7.25 -19.28
C ALA A 9 21.47 -7.94 -17.91
N LEU A 10 22.59 -8.31 -17.29
CA LEU A 10 22.63 -8.93 -15.96
C LEU A 10 22.15 -7.97 -14.88
N THR A 11 22.64 -6.73 -14.85
CA THR A 11 22.17 -5.73 -13.87
C THR A 11 20.71 -5.36 -14.08
N ALA A 12 20.26 -5.19 -15.33
CA ALA A 12 18.86 -4.94 -15.63
C ALA A 12 17.96 -6.09 -15.16
N ALA A 13 18.36 -7.35 -15.40
CA ALA A 13 17.63 -8.53 -14.95
C ALA A 13 17.55 -8.60 -13.42
N ILE A 14 18.64 -8.30 -12.71
CA ILE A 14 18.66 -8.25 -11.24
C ILE A 14 17.73 -7.16 -10.72
N MET A 15 17.77 -5.95 -11.29
CA MET A 15 16.87 -4.86 -10.88
C MET A 15 15.41 -5.22 -11.10
N LEU A 16 15.06 -5.77 -12.28
CA LEU A 16 13.71 -6.24 -12.57
C LEU A 16 13.25 -7.31 -11.58
N PHE A 17 14.13 -8.25 -11.23
CA PHE A 17 13.84 -9.28 -10.23
C PHE A 17 13.55 -8.69 -8.85
N ILE A 18 14.32 -7.68 -8.42
CA ILE A 18 14.12 -7.00 -7.14
C ILE A 18 12.77 -6.25 -7.13
N PHE A 19 12.46 -5.48 -8.18
CA PHE A 19 11.19 -4.74 -8.25
C PHE A 19 9.97 -5.66 -8.26
N ASN A 20 10.03 -6.76 -9.04
CA ASN A 20 8.95 -7.75 -9.07
C ASN A 20 8.77 -8.42 -7.69
N SER A 21 9.87 -8.68 -6.98
CA SER A 21 9.82 -9.27 -5.64
C SER A 21 9.24 -8.31 -4.59
N ALA A 22 9.48 -7.00 -4.72
CA ALA A 22 8.94 -5.99 -3.83
C ALA A 22 7.41 -5.87 -3.94
N ASP A 23 6.87 -5.87 -5.16
CA ASP A 23 5.41 -5.86 -5.40
C ASP A 23 4.75 -7.12 -4.82
N TRP A 24 5.38 -8.29 -5.04
CA TRP A 24 4.94 -9.54 -4.45
C TRP A 24 4.93 -9.51 -2.92
N TYR A 25 5.97 -8.96 -2.28
CA TYR A 25 6.05 -8.86 -0.82
C TYR A 25 4.99 -7.91 -0.24
N ALA A 26 4.76 -6.77 -0.90
CA ALA A 26 3.70 -5.84 -0.50
C ALA A 26 2.32 -6.51 -0.54
N ASN A 27 2.02 -7.25 -1.62
CA ASN A 27 0.74 -7.91 -1.81
C ASN A 27 0.51 -9.14 -0.95
N LYS A 28 1.55 -9.97 -0.76
CA LYS A 28 1.39 -11.30 -0.16
C LYS A 28 1.80 -11.37 1.32
N SER A 29 2.56 -10.40 1.82
CA SER A 29 3.05 -10.42 3.22
C SER A 29 2.62 -9.19 4.03
N ALA A 30 2.65 -7.99 3.45
CA ALA A 30 2.33 -6.77 4.20
C ALA A 30 0.81 -6.50 4.26
N LEU A 31 0.11 -6.62 3.12
CA LEU A 31 -1.33 -6.35 3.00
C LEU A 31 -2.25 -7.30 3.80
N PRO A 32 -1.96 -8.61 3.95
CA PRO A 32 -2.82 -9.52 4.73
C PRO A 32 -3.06 -9.09 6.19
N ARG A 33 -2.13 -8.31 6.77
CA ARG A 33 -2.26 -7.80 8.14
C ARG A 33 -3.48 -6.87 8.34
N PHE A 34 -3.96 -6.25 7.26
CA PHE A 34 -5.14 -5.37 7.30
C PHE A 34 -6.46 -6.14 7.10
N CYS A 35 -6.39 -7.42 6.73
CA CYS A 35 -7.56 -8.25 6.49
C CYS A 35 -8.27 -8.70 7.77
N GLU A 36 -7.67 -8.53 8.95
CA GLU A 36 -8.32 -8.83 10.22
C GLU A 36 -9.52 -7.89 10.47
N LYS A 37 -9.37 -6.60 10.13
CA LYS A 37 -10.39 -5.57 10.26
C LYS A 37 -10.34 -4.57 9.09
N PRO A 38 -10.73 -4.99 7.88
CA PRO A 38 -10.52 -4.22 6.66
C PRO A 38 -11.34 -2.92 6.64
N ALA A 39 -12.63 -2.97 6.97
CA ALA A 39 -13.50 -1.78 7.05
C ALA A 39 -13.00 -0.75 8.07
N GLN A 40 -12.61 -1.21 9.26
CA GLN A 40 -12.06 -0.33 10.29
C GLN A 40 -10.77 0.33 9.83
N THR A 41 -9.87 -0.42 9.20
CA THR A 41 -8.58 0.12 8.71
C THR A 41 -8.83 1.21 7.66
N VAL A 42 -9.70 0.95 6.67
CA VAL A 42 -10.04 1.93 5.63
C VAL A 42 -10.68 3.20 6.23
N ALA A 43 -11.58 3.06 7.19
CA ALA A 43 -12.20 4.20 7.87
C ALA A 43 -11.17 5.05 8.65
N ILE A 44 -10.20 4.41 9.29
CA ILE A 44 -9.12 5.12 9.98
C ILE A 44 -8.19 5.83 8.97
N VAL A 45 -7.93 5.23 7.80
CA VAL A 45 -7.18 5.91 6.73
C VAL A 45 -7.90 7.18 6.28
N GLU A 46 -9.22 7.10 6.07
CA GLU A 46 -10.05 8.25 5.72
C GLU A 46 -9.97 9.34 6.79
N GLU A 47 -10.07 8.96 8.07
CA GLU A 47 -9.91 9.91 9.18
C GLU A 47 -8.51 10.53 9.22
N ILE A 48 -7.44 9.76 9.02
CA ILE A 48 -6.05 10.27 8.99
C ILE A 48 -5.88 11.34 7.91
N LEU A 49 -6.52 11.16 6.76
CA LEU A 49 -6.35 12.03 5.61
C LEU A 49 -7.27 13.26 5.62
N THR A 50 -8.34 13.24 6.42
CA THR A 50 -9.36 14.31 6.44
C THR A 50 -9.42 15.09 7.75
N SER A 51 -9.02 14.47 8.87
CA SER A 51 -9.07 15.10 10.19
C SER A 51 -7.83 15.95 10.45
N PRO A 52 -7.97 17.15 11.05
CA PRO A 52 -6.84 17.94 11.50
C PRO A 52 -6.11 17.33 12.72
N THR A 53 -6.80 16.53 13.55
CA THR A 53 -6.21 15.85 14.72
C THR A 53 -6.57 14.35 14.74
N PRO A 54 -6.01 13.55 13.81
CA PRO A 54 -6.37 12.14 13.70
C PRO A 54 -5.91 11.36 14.93
N GLY A 55 -6.82 10.61 15.54
CA GLY A 55 -6.51 9.73 16.67
C GLY A 55 -6.35 10.41 18.02
N GLU A 56 -6.72 11.68 18.15
CA GLU A 56 -6.74 12.38 19.44
C GLU A 56 -7.69 11.66 20.44
N GLY A 57 -7.17 11.33 21.62
CA GLY A 57 -7.92 10.59 22.66
C GLY A 57 -8.21 9.11 22.36
N LYS A 58 -7.75 8.57 21.24
CA LYS A 58 -7.98 7.17 20.83
C LYS A 58 -6.73 6.30 21.00
N GLU A 59 -6.91 4.99 20.93
CA GLU A 59 -5.78 4.05 20.92
C GLU A 59 -4.87 4.30 19.72
N ARG A 60 -3.56 4.43 19.96
CA ARG A 60 -2.57 4.76 18.91
C ARG A 60 -2.35 3.63 17.91
N ARG A 61 -2.49 2.37 18.35
CA ARG A 61 -2.08 1.20 17.56
C ARG A 61 -2.86 1.05 16.25
N PRO A 62 -4.21 1.20 16.21
CA PRO A 62 -4.96 1.20 14.95
C PRO A 62 -4.54 2.30 13.96
N TYR A 63 -4.21 3.51 14.43
CA TYR A 63 -3.74 4.60 13.58
C TYR A 63 -2.37 4.34 12.98
N ILE A 64 -1.44 3.78 13.76
CA ILE A 64 -0.11 3.39 13.24
C ILE A 64 -0.25 2.32 12.16
N ILE A 65 -1.17 1.37 12.34
CA ILE A 65 -1.45 0.33 11.35
C ILE A 65 -2.02 0.99 10.08
N ALA A 66 -3.08 1.78 10.17
CA ALA A 66 -3.68 2.49 9.04
C ALA A 66 -2.69 3.42 8.31
N ALA A 67 -1.81 4.13 9.03
CA ALA A 67 -0.79 4.97 8.43
C ALA A 67 0.20 4.17 7.57
N LYS A 68 0.55 2.94 7.97
CA LYS A 68 1.38 2.06 7.15
C LYS A 68 0.69 1.68 5.84
N LEU A 69 -0.63 1.59 5.83
CA LEU A 69 -1.38 1.28 4.62
C LEU A 69 -1.27 2.42 3.59
N ILE A 70 -1.26 3.68 4.02
CA ILE A 70 -1.02 4.85 3.15
C ILE A 70 0.35 4.76 2.49
N PHE A 71 1.36 4.23 3.18
CA PHE A 71 2.69 4.03 2.60
C PHE A 71 2.74 2.88 1.58
N LEU A 72 1.97 1.81 1.82
CA LEU A 72 1.89 0.66 0.91
C LEU A 72 1.07 0.93 -0.34
N VAL A 73 0.06 1.79 -0.22
CA VAL A 73 -0.80 2.23 -1.33
C VAL A 73 -0.79 3.76 -1.30
N PRO A 74 0.26 4.40 -1.82
CA PRO A 74 0.37 5.85 -1.81
C PRO A 74 -0.67 6.50 -2.72
N ARG A 75 -1.12 7.69 -2.32
CA ARG A 75 -1.92 8.58 -3.17
C ARG A 75 -1.02 9.19 -4.25
N GLU A 76 -1.53 9.27 -5.48
CA GLU A 76 -0.81 9.96 -6.56
C GLU A 76 -0.95 11.49 -6.42
N GLU A 77 -0.04 12.26 -7.03
CA GLU A 77 0.08 13.72 -6.80
C GLU A 77 -1.22 14.48 -7.12
N ASP A 78 -1.90 14.12 -8.20
CA ASP A 78 -3.14 14.75 -8.68
C ASP A 78 -4.40 13.89 -8.46
N GLU A 79 -4.30 12.82 -7.68
CA GLU A 79 -5.43 11.91 -7.45
C GLU A 79 -6.43 12.52 -6.46
N PRO A 80 -7.70 12.73 -6.86
CA PRO A 80 -8.74 13.18 -5.95
C PRO A 80 -8.91 12.20 -4.79
N MET A 81 -9.16 12.73 -3.59
CA MET A 81 -9.42 11.91 -2.40
C MET A 81 -10.46 10.79 -2.60
N PRO A 82 -11.64 11.03 -3.23
CA PRO A 82 -12.61 9.96 -3.45
C PRO A 82 -12.10 8.84 -4.37
N ASP A 83 -11.28 9.18 -5.37
CA ASP A 83 -10.69 8.22 -6.31
C ASP A 83 -9.65 7.36 -5.59
N TYR A 84 -8.80 8.00 -4.79
CA TYR A 84 -7.85 7.31 -3.91
C TYR A 84 -8.54 6.33 -2.97
N MET A 85 -9.60 6.75 -2.28
CA MET A 85 -10.34 5.89 -1.35
C MET A 85 -11.01 4.71 -2.07
N THR A 86 -11.48 4.92 -3.30
CA THR A 86 -12.06 3.87 -4.15
C THR A 86 -10.99 2.85 -4.55
N ARG A 87 -9.82 3.32 -4.99
CA ARG A 87 -8.67 2.46 -5.33
C ARG A 87 -8.17 1.70 -4.12
N LEU A 88 -8.09 2.35 -2.96
CA LEU A 88 -7.67 1.72 -1.70
C LEU A 88 -8.62 0.60 -1.28
N ARG A 89 -9.94 0.84 -1.32
CA ARG A 89 -10.96 -0.19 -1.06
C ARG A 89 -10.82 -1.35 -2.03
N SER A 90 -10.69 -1.07 -3.33
CA SER A 90 -10.47 -2.11 -4.35
C SER A 90 -9.23 -2.95 -4.08
N ARG A 91 -8.11 -2.33 -3.68
CA ARG A 91 -6.86 -3.03 -3.37
C ARG A 91 -7.03 -3.93 -2.15
N ILE A 92 -7.64 -3.44 -1.07
CA ILE A 92 -7.93 -4.25 0.11
C ILE A 92 -8.92 -5.37 -0.22
N SER A 93 -9.94 -5.12 -1.05
CA SER A 93 -10.89 -6.13 -1.52
C SER A 93 -10.18 -7.28 -2.24
N GLN A 94 -9.28 -6.96 -3.17
CA GLN A 94 -8.50 -7.95 -3.90
C GLN A 94 -7.56 -8.75 -2.98
N SER A 95 -6.92 -8.09 -2.01
CA SER A 95 -5.98 -8.76 -1.10
C SER A 95 -6.67 -9.59 -0.02
N CYS A 96 -7.84 -9.17 0.46
CA CYS A 96 -8.53 -9.78 1.60
C CYS A 96 -9.76 -10.62 1.22
N GLY A 97 -10.23 -10.55 -0.04
CA GLY A 97 -11.42 -11.26 -0.49
C GLY A 97 -12.73 -10.69 0.10
N VAL A 98 -12.76 -9.39 0.41
CA VAL A 98 -13.93 -8.71 1.02
C VAL A 98 -14.54 -7.70 0.05
N ALA A 99 -15.86 -7.49 0.13
CA ALA A 99 -16.55 -6.41 -0.58
C ALA A 99 -16.82 -5.24 0.38
N PHE A 100 -16.55 -4.01 -0.07
CA PHE A 100 -16.80 -2.77 0.67
C PHE A 100 -18.08 -2.08 0.21
#